data_AF-A0A6C1DNQ0-F1
#
_entry.id   AF-A0A6C1DNQ0-F1
#
_cell.length_a   1.000
_cell.length_b   1.000
_cell.length_c   1.000
_cell.angle_alpha   90.00
_cell.angle_beta   90.00
_cell.angle_gamma   90.00
#
_symmetry.space_group_name_H-M   'P 1'
#
loop_
_entity.id
_entity.type
_entity.pdbx_description
1 polymer ?
#
loop_
_entity_poly.entity_id
_entity_poly.type
_entity_poly.pdbx_seq_one_letter_code
_entity_poly.pdbx_strand_id
1 'polypeptide(L)'
;MTEKYNDSWNMLCYKRPFLDKHPRELIFQINSTDCTIILNKESQSIHVDITGESAYKFEALFGSHLPNTPSGAPKLKNYQYRFPSDSTQTKIETHYLLPACIYLCDLDINGIKISQVQTLLTDKNKFNDRVIDVSDPLDLKFCSGLKLYLRKSLWKLAVKDGNIMLIAIKAIAFNGTKEYYKGYEYL
;
A
#
# COMPACT_ATOMS: atom_id res chain seq x y z
N MET A 1 -33.93 10.53 14.91
CA MET A 1 -32.57 10.83 15.40
C MET A 1 -31.65 10.55 14.22
N THR A 2 -31.21 11.59 13.52
CA THR A 2 -30.47 11.51 12.26
C THR A 2 -29.03 11.07 12.52
N GLU A 3 -28.65 9.89 12.02
CA GLU A 3 -27.27 9.42 12.03
C GLU A 3 -26.41 10.43 11.26
N LYS A 4 -25.53 11.15 11.98
CA LYS A 4 -24.47 11.92 11.34
C LYS A 4 -23.54 10.90 10.68
N TYR A 5 -23.61 10.79 9.36
CA TYR A 5 -22.56 10.14 8.58
C TYR A 5 -21.23 10.78 8.98
N ASN A 6 -20.38 10.01 9.66
CA ASN A 6 -19.06 10.47 10.04
C ASN A 6 -18.23 10.48 8.76
N ASP A 7 -18.09 11.64 8.12
CA ASP A 7 -17.48 11.77 6.79
C ASP A 7 -15.95 11.54 6.80
N SER A 8 -15.39 11.20 7.96
CA SER A 8 -13.97 10.95 8.18
C SER A 8 -13.60 9.47 8.04
N TRP A 9 -12.41 9.22 7.48
CA TRP A 9 -11.75 7.91 7.55
C TRP A 9 -11.46 7.51 8.99
N ASN A 10 -11.86 6.30 9.38
CA ASN A 10 -11.61 5.78 10.73
C ASN A 10 -10.32 4.96 10.75
N MET A 11 -9.34 5.37 11.55
CA MET A 11 -8.10 4.61 11.72
C MET A 11 -8.32 3.37 12.57
N LEU A 12 -7.77 2.24 12.15
CA LEU A 12 -7.83 1.03 12.95
C LEU A 12 -6.96 1.18 14.21
N CYS A 13 -7.53 0.86 15.36
CA CYS A 13 -6.91 1.08 16.66
C CYS A 13 -6.90 -0.20 17.51
N TYR A 14 -5.96 -0.29 18.44
CA TYR A 14 -5.91 -1.29 19.49
C TYR A 14 -5.86 -0.62 20.86
N LYS A 15 -6.27 -1.34 21.90
CA LYS A 15 -6.16 -0.89 23.29
C LYS A 15 -5.74 -2.07 24.14
N ARG A 16 -4.57 -1.99 24.78
CA ARG A 16 -4.14 -3.03 25.72
C ARG A 16 -4.96 -2.88 27.01
N PRO A 17 -5.66 -3.92 27.46
CA PRO A 17 -6.42 -3.88 28.71
C PRO A 17 -5.52 -3.39 29.86
N PHE A 18 -6.05 -2.49 30.69
CA PHE A 18 -5.41 -1.96 31.90
C PHE A 18 -4.14 -1.10 31.71
N LEU A 19 -3.48 -1.14 30.55
CA LEU A 19 -2.28 -0.35 30.25
C LEU A 19 -2.59 0.96 29.52
N ASP A 20 -3.52 0.91 28.56
CA ASP A 20 -3.80 2.05 27.70
C ASP A 20 -5.05 2.80 28.20
N LYS A 21 -4.88 4.10 28.53
CA LYS A 21 -6.00 4.98 28.89
C LYS A 21 -6.92 5.24 27.69
N HIS A 22 -6.32 5.41 26.50
CA HIS A 22 -7.00 5.66 25.22
C HIS A 22 -6.53 4.65 24.16
N PRO A 23 -7.38 4.28 23.18
CA PRO A 23 -6.97 3.47 22.05
C PRO A 23 -5.79 4.10 21.28
N ARG A 24 -4.93 3.28 20.72
CA ARG A 24 -3.78 3.66 19.90
C ARG A 24 -3.98 3.14 18.48
N GLU A 25 -3.56 3.91 17.49
CA GLU A 25 -3.62 3.47 16.09
C GLU A 25 -2.68 2.28 15.84
N LEU A 26 -3.13 1.32 15.05
CA LEU A 26 -2.32 0.21 14.59
C LEU A 26 -1.40 0.70 13.46
N ILE A 27 -0.11 0.39 13.60
CA ILE A 27 0.91 0.72 12.60
C ILE A 27 1.48 -0.60 12.07
N PHE A 28 1.40 -0.79 10.76
CA PHE A 28 2.03 -1.88 10.05
C PHE A 28 3.38 -1.44 9.50
N GLN A 29 4.40 -2.24 9.75
CA GLN A 29 5.76 -1.98 9.34
C GLN A 29 6.16 -2.95 8.22
N ILE A 30 6.61 -2.39 7.10
CA ILE A 30 7.20 -3.14 6.00
C ILE A 30 8.71 -2.91 6.05
N ASN A 31 9.48 -3.99 6.21
CA ASN A 31 10.94 -3.98 6.31
C ASN A 31 11.62 -4.85 5.24
N SER A 32 10.93 -5.05 4.12
CA SER A 32 11.29 -5.96 3.03
C SER A 32 11.16 -5.23 1.70
N THR A 33 11.71 -5.83 0.64
CA THR A 33 11.69 -5.31 -0.73
C THR A 33 10.64 -5.99 -1.61
N ASP A 34 9.76 -6.78 -1.00
CA ASP A 34 8.66 -7.49 -1.65
C ASP A 34 7.48 -6.54 -1.96
N CYS A 35 7.31 -5.46 -1.19
CA CYS A 35 6.19 -4.54 -1.39
C CYS A 35 6.55 -3.37 -2.30
N THR A 36 5.57 -2.88 -3.08
CA THR A 36 5.77 -1.77 -4.01
C THR A 36 4.66 -0.73 -3.95
N ILE A 37 5.02 0.55 -4.04
CA ILE A 37 4.06 1.63 -4.34
C ILE A 37 3.94 1.74 -5.85
N ILE A 38 2.71 1.71 -6.34
CA ILE A 38 2.34 1.89 -7.73
C ILE A 38 1.64 3.25 -7.84
N LEU A 39 2.23 4.16 -8.60
CA LEU A 39 1.63 5.45 -8.94
C LEU A 39 1.15 5.39 -10.39
N ASN A 40 -0.16 5.40 -10.59
CA ASN A 40 -0.77 5.49 -11.93
C ASN A 40 -0.98 6.97 -12.27
N LYS A 41 -0.32 7.47 -13.32
CA LYS A 41 -0.42 8.87 -13.72
C LYS A 41 -1.65 9.19 -14.55
N GLU A 42 -2.23 8.19 -15.20
CA GLU A 42 -3.43 8.36 -16.04
C GLU A 42 -4.66 8.56 -15.16
N SER A 43 -4.87 7.67 -14.18
CA SER A 43 -5.97 7.77 -13.21
C SER A 43 -5.64 8.62 -11.97
N GLN A 44 -4.40 9.10 -11.85
CA GLN A 44 -3.88 9.81 -10.68
C GLN A 44 -4.06 9.04 -9.36
N SER A 45 -4.01 7.71 -9.43
CA SER A 45 -4.22 6.83 -8.28
C SER A 45 -2.90 6.29 -7.72
N ILE A 46 -2.92 5.98 -6.43
CA ILE A 46 -1.78 5.42 -5.72
C ILE A 46 -2.23 4.15 -5.02
N HIS A 47 -1.50 3.07 -5.27
CA HIS A 47 -1.75 1.78 -4.65
C HIS A 47 -0.45 1.24 -4.04
N VAL A 48 -0.59 0.39 -3.04
CA VAL A 48 0.51 -0.42 -2.51
C VAL A 48 0.19 -1.86 -2.81
N ASP A 49 1.12 -2.54 -3.47
CA ASP A 49 1.17 -3.98 -3.62
C ASP A 49 1.96 -4.57 -2.46
N ILE A 50 1.27 -5.32 -1.60
CA ILE A 50 1.88 -6.10 -0.52
C ILE A 50 1.84 -7.56 -0.94
N THR A 51 3.02 -8.17 -1.11
CA THR A 51 3.18 -9.60 -1.45
C THR A 51 4.15 -10.29 -0.46
N GLY A 52 4.45 -11.56 -0.72
CA GLY A 52 5.46 -12.32 0.01
C GLY A 52 5.15 -12.49 1.49
N GLU A 53 6.18 -12.39 2.32
CA GLU A 53 6.06 -12.52 3.78
C GLU A 53 5.22 -11.38 4.37
N SER A 54 5.31 -10.18 3.78
CA SER A 54 4.57 -9.00 4.22
C SER A 54 3.06 -9.19 4.05
N ALA A 55 2.61 -9.86 2.99
CA ALA A 55 1.19 -10.15 2.78
C ALA A 55 0.61 -11.04 3.89
N TYR A 56 1.33 -12.10 4.28
CA TYR A 56 0.90 -12.99 5.37
C TYR A 56 0.82 -12.25 6.71
N LYS A 57 1.82 -11.41 7.02
CA LYS A 57 1.83 -10.59 8.25
C LYS A 57 0.72 -9.56 8.24
N PHE A 58 0.46 -8.95 7.08
CA PHE A 58 -0.60 -7.97 6.91
C PHE A 58 -1.98 -8.59 7.16
N GLU A 59 -2.27 -9.74 6.56
CA GLU A 59 -3.51 -10.47 6.77
C GLU A 59 -3.67 -10.94 8.22
N ALA A 60 -2.61 -11.45 8.84
CA ALA A 60 -2.65 -11.87 10.24
C ALA A 60 -2.93 -10.69 11.19
N LEU A 61 -2.42 -9.50 10.89
CA LEU A 61 -2.62 -8.31 11.73
C LEU A 61 -3.98 -7.65 11.54
N PHE A 62 -4.52 -7.64 10.32
CA PHE A 62 -5.72 -6.87 9.99
C PHE A 62 -6.95 -7.71 9.66
N GLY A 63 -6.78 -8.93 9.16
CA GLY A 63 -7.86 -9.73 8.58
C GLY A 63 -9.02 -10.01 9.55
N SER A 64 -8.70 -10.30 10.81
CA SER A 64 -9.70 -10.53 11.87
C SER A 64 -10.15 -9.26 12.60
N HIS A 65 -9.49 -8.13 12.36
CA HIS A 65 -9.66 -6.90 13.14
C HIS A 65 -10.43 -5.80 12.39
N LEU A 66 -10.84 -6.06 11.15
CA LEU A 66 -11.61 -5.11 10.36
C LEU A 66 -13.02 -4.89 10.93
N PRO A 67 -13.42 -3.65 11.22
CA PRO A 67 -14.71 -3.35 11.86
C PRO A 67 -15.86 -3.55 10.88
N ASN A 68 -16.98 -4.06 11.37
CA ASN A 68 -18.23 -4.03 10.63
C ASN A 68 -18.66 -2.56 10.46
N THR A 69 -18.84 -2.12 9.22
CA THR A 69 -19.46 -0.82 8.92
C THR A 69 -20.95 -1.01 8.61
N PRO A 70 -21.79 0.05 8.66
CA PRO A 70 -23.19 -0.03 8.22
C PRO A 70 -23.33 -0.55 6.78
N SER A 71 -22.34 -0.26 5.93
CA SER A 71 -22.21 -0.73 4.55
C SER A 71 -21.66 -2.16 4.42
N GLY A 72 -21.39 -2.84 5.54
CA GLY A 72 -20.77 -4.16 5.62
C GLY A 72 -19.32 -4.13 6.15
N ALA A 73 -18.78 -5.28 6.51
CA ALA A 73 -17.37 -5.39 6.87
C ALA A 73 -16.50 -5.34 5.60
N PRO A 74 -15.50 -4.44 5.49
CA PRO A 74 -14.48 -4.58 4.46
C PRO A 74 -13.84 -5.96 4.60
N LYS A 75 -13.74 -6.71 3.50
CA LYS A 75 -13.04 -7.99 3.47
C LYS A 75 -11.71 -7.80 2.75
N LEU A 76 -10.59 -8.13 3.39
CA LEU A 76 -9.25 -8.08 2.76
C LEU A 76 -9.21 -8.86 1.44
N LYS A 77 -9.99 -9.94 1.34
CA LYS A 77 -10.12 -10.75 0.12
C LYS A 77 -10.57 -9.95 -1.12
N ASN A 78 -11.32 -8.86 -0.93
CA ASN A 78 -11.74 -8.00 -2.04
C ASN A 78 -10.57 -7.22 -2.65
N TYR A 79 -9.44 -7.16 -1.94
CA TYR A 79 -8.21 -6.50 -2.36
C TYR A 79 -7.11 -7.51 -2.73
N GLN A 80 -7.45 -8.80 -2.82
CA GLN A 80 -6.54 -9.83 -3.31
C GLN A 80 -6.57 -9.88 -4.82
N TYR A 81 -5.40 -9.79 -5.44
CA TYR A 81 -5.25 -9.86 -6.89
C TYR A 81 -4.30 -10.98 -7.26
N ARG A 82 -4.43 -11.44 -8.50
CA ARG A 82 -3.48 -12.35 -9.15
C ARG A 82 -2.91 -11.62 -10.34
N PHE A 83 -1.59 -11.49 -10.40
CA PHE A 83 -0.98 -10.90 -11.57
C PHE A 83 -0.83 -11.95 -12.67
N PRO A 84 -0.92 -11.55 -13.96
CA PRO A 84 -0.71 -12.47 -15.07
C PRO A 84 0.65 -13.19 -15.01
N SER A 85 1.67 -12.53 -14.45
CA SER A 85 3.02 -13.07 -14.21
C SER A 85 3.06 -14.26 -13.25
N ASP A 86 2.01 -14.48 -12.45
CA ASP A 86 1.98 -15.52 -11.43
C ASP A 86 1.54 -16.86 -12.03
N SER A 87 0.91 -16.84 -13.22
CA SER A 87 0.42 -18.04 -13.91
C SER A 87 1.54 -18.98 -14.35
N THR A 88 2.77 -18.47 -14.50
CA THR A 88 3.95 -19.23 -14.93
C THR A 88 4.85 -19.63 -13.75
N GLN A 89 4.55 -19.20 -12.53
CA GLN A 89 5.35 -19.49 -11.35
C GLN A 89 4.89 -20.78 -10.66
N THR A 90 5.84 -21.52 -10.10
CA THR A 90 5.57 -22.75 -9.33
C THR A 90 4.86 -22.50 -8.00
N LYS A 91 4.87 -21.24 -7.51
CA LYS A 91 4.17 -20.81 -6.30
C LYS A 91 3.36 -19.57 -6.62
N ILE A 92 2.06 -19.65 -6.41
CA ILE A 92 1.15 -18.50 -6.54
C ILE A 92 1.43 -17.57 -5.36
N GLU A 93 1.94 -16.37 -5.65
CA GLU A 93 2.06 -15.32 -4.63
C GLU A 93 0.70 -14.65 -4.38
N THR A 94 0.45 -14.27 -3.13
CA THR A 94 -0.76 -13.54 -2.75
C THR A 94 -0.44 -12.06 -2.74
N HIS A 95 -1.10 -11.30 -3.62
CA HIS A 95 -0.94 -9.86 -3.73
C HIS A 95 -2.13 -9.16 -3.09
N TYR A 96 -1.87 -8.25 -2.16
CA TYR A 96 -2.85 -7.29 -1.66
C TYR A 96 -2.60 -5.93 -2.30
N LEU A 97 -3.45 -5.54 -3.24
CA LEU A 97 -3.42 -4.22 -3.87
C LEU A 97 -4.37 -3.29 -3.14
N LEU A 98 -3.79 -2.36 -2.39
CA LEU A 98 -4.52 -1.49 -1.48
C LEU A 98 -4.41 -0.04 -1.92
N PRO A 99 -5.52 0.71 -2.02
CA PRO A 99 -5.48 2.16 -2.20
C PRO A 99 -4.64 2.80 -1.10
N ALA A 100 -3.82 3.78 -1.47
CA ALA A 100 -2.86 4.37 -0.54
C ALA A 100 -2.84 5.91 -0.62
N CYS A 101 -2.62 6.52 0.54
CA CYS A 101 -2.35 7.95 0.67
C CYS A 101 -0.93 8.15 1.17
N ILE A 102 -0.09 8.79 0.36
CA ILE A 102 1.30 9.13 0.68
C ILE A 102 1.53 10.64 0.77
N TYR A 103 0.49 11.46 0.64
CA TYR A 103 0.61 12.93 0.65
C TYR A 103 1.11 13.51 1.98
N LEU A 104 0.86 12.81 3.09
CA LEU A 104 1.27 13.22 4.44
C LEU A 104 2.55 12.50 4.92
N CYS A 105 3.21 11.77 4.03
CA CYS A 105 4.29 10.87 4.35
C CYS A 105 5.65 11.57 4.31
N ASP A 106 6.53 11.21 5.23
CA ASP A 106 7.97 11.40 5.05
C ASP A 106 8.49 10.41 4.00
N LEU A 107 8.42 10.79 2.73
CA LEU A 107 8.86 9.97 1.60
C LEU A 107 10.32 10.24 1.22
N ASP A 108 11.11 9.17 1.13
CA ASP A 108 12.49 9.16 0.64
C ASP A 108 12.59 8.18 -0.54
N ILE A 109 13.08 8.67 -1.68
CA ILE A 109 13.33 7.86 -2.88
C ILE A 109 14.81 7.94 -3.22
N ASN A 110 15.49 6.79 -3.25
CA ASN A 110 16.94 6.68 -3.55
C ASN A 110 17.83 7.57 -2.65
N GLY A 111 17.43 7.83 -1.40
CA GLY A 111 18.15 8.70 -0.47
C GLY A 111 17.79 10.19 -0.61
N ILE A 112 16.86 10.54 -1.49
CA ILE A 112 16.39 11.91 -1.72
C ILE A 112 15.00 12.07 -1.09
N LYS A 113 14.88 13.02 -0.16
CA LYS A 113 13.59 13.38 0.43
C LYS A 113 12.68 14.03 -0.61
N ILE A 114 11.46 13.51 -0.73
CA ILE A 114 10.43 14.03 -1.63
C ILE A 114 9.45 14.87 -0.82
N SER A 115 9.54 16.20 -0.96
CA SER A 115 8.66 17.15 -0.27
C SER A 115 7.31 17.33 -0.96
N GLN A 116 7.23 17.08 -2.26
CA GLN A 116 6.02 17.30 -3.06
C GLN A 116 5.61 16.03 -3.80
N VAL A 117 4.94 15.13 -3.10
CA VAL A 117 4.50 13.84 -3.63
C VAL A 117 3.59 13.98 -4.86
N GLN A 118 2.77 15.03 -4.93
CA GLN A 118 1.89 15.30 -6.07
C GLN A 118 2.66 15.39 -7.39
N THR A 119 3.89 15.90 -7.37
CA THR A 119 4.73 16.04 -8.58
C THR A 119 5.03 14.70 -9.23
N LEU A 120 5.09 13.62 -8.44
CA LEU A 120 5.30 12.26 -8.94
C LEU A 120 4.12 11.77 -9.80
N LEU A 121 2.92 12.27 -9.56
CA LEU A 121 1.71 11.95 -10.33
C LEU A 121 1.50 12.89 -11.53
N THR A 122 1.85 14.17 -11.38
CA THR A 122 1.51 15.19 -12.38
C THR A 122 2.59 15.43 -13.43
N ASP A 123 3.87 15.17 -13.13
CA ASP A 123 4.96 15.34 -14.10
C ASP A 123 4.95 14.20 -15.13
N LYS A 124 4.35 14.47 -16.30
CA LYS A 124 4.25 13.51 -17.42
C LYS A 124 5.59 13.24 -18.10
N ASN A 125 6.61 14.06 -17.86
CA ASN A 125 7.89 13.96 -18.58
C ASN A 125 8.97 13.19 -17.80
N LYS A 126 8.74 12.84 -16.53
CA LYS A 126 9.71 12.15 -15.67
C LYS A 126 9.13 10.89 -15.07
N PHE A 127 9.89 9.79 -14.98
CA PHE A 127 9.45 8.53 -14.35
C PHE A 127 8.20 7.94 -15.03
N ASN A 128 8.36 7.49 -16.28
CA ASN A 128 7.28 6.90 -17.09
C ASN A 128 7.50 5.39 -17.23
N ASP A 129 7.62 4.72 -16.09
CA ASP A 129 7.64 3.27 -16.06
C ASP A 129 6.31 2.71 -16.55
N ARG A 130 6.32 1.47 -17.04
CA ARG A 130 5.09 0.70 -17.28
C ARG A 130 4.64 0.09 -15.96
N VAL A 131 3.52 0.53 -15.44
CA VAL A 131 2.92 0.01 -14.20
C VAL A 131 1.57 -0.63 -14.49
N ILE A 132 1.13 -1.50 -13.59
CA ILE A 132 -0.18 -2.15 -13.72
C ILE A 132 -1.25 -1.14 -13.35
N ASP A 133 -2.25 -1.00 -14.21
CA ASP A 133 -3.47 -0.29 -13.91
C ASP A 133 -4.40 -1.21 -13.11
N VAL A 134 -4.67 -0.81 -11.87
CA VAL A 134 -5.49 -1.57 -10.92
C VAL A 134 -6.91 -0.99 -10.82
N SER A 135 -7.27 -0.07 -11.72
CA SER A 135 -8.61 0.53 -11.76
C SER A 135 -9.69 -0.48 -12.14
N ASP A 136 -9.36 -1.49 -12.95
CA ASP A 136 -10.24 -2.61 -13.29
C ASP A 136 -9.62 -3.96 -12.88
N PRO A 137 -10.13 -4.61 -11.83
CA PRO A 137 -9.62 -5.91 -11.36
C PRO A 137 -9.80 -7.06 -12.35
N LEU A 138 -10.74 -6.94 -13.29
CA LEU A 138 -11.07 -7.99 -14.25
C LEU A 138 -10.24 -7.86 -15.55
N ASP A 139 -9.65 -6.68 -15.79
CA ASP A 139 -8.90 -6.35 -17.00
C ASP A 139 -7.64 -5.54 -16.64
N LEU A 140 -6.69 -6.20 -15.99
CA LEU A 140 -5.42 -5.61 -15.58
C LEU A 140 -4.59 -5.22 -16.82
N LYS A 141 -4.54 -3.91 -17.09
CA LYS A 141 -3.75 -3.32 -18.18
C LYS A 141 -2.45 -2.72 -17.66
N PHE A 142 -1.59 -2.30 -18.59
CA PHE A 142 -0.42 -1.49 -18.26
C PHE A 142 -0.65 -0.04 -18.68
N CYS A 143 -0.26 0.89 -17.82
CA CYS A 143 -0.36 2.32 -18.04
C CYS A 143 0.98 3.00 -17.74
N SER A 144 1.08 4.29 -18.06
CA SER A 144 2.24 5.09 -17.66
C SER A 144 2.17 5.44 -16.17
N GLY A 145 3.27 5.18 -15.46
CA GLY A 145 3.32 5.43 -14.03
C GLY A 145 4.73 5.36 -13.45
N LEU A 146 4.79 5.19 -12.13
CA LEU A 146 6.04 5.03 -11.40
C LEU A 146 5.89 3.88 -10.41
N LYS A 147 6.89 2.98 -10.41
CA LYS A 147 6.96 1.85 -9.48
C LYS A 147 8.08 2.09 -8.47
N LEU A 148 7.73 2.15 -7.19
CA LEU A 148 8.66 2.34 -6.09
C LEU A 148 8.72 1.10 -5.23
N TYR A 149 9.88 0.51 -5.08
CA TYR A 149 10.08 -0.63 -4.20
C TYR A 149 10.30 -0.14 -2.78
N LEU A 150 9.47 -0.61 -1.85
CA LEU A 150 9.60 -0.27 -0.44
C LEU A 150 10.82 -0.97 0.15
N ARG A 151 11.44 -0.34 1.14
CA ARG A 151 12.51 -0.98 1.94
C ARG A 151 12.21 -0.90 3.44
N LYS A 152 11.79 0.28 3.89
CA LYS A 152 11.39 0.55 5.28
C LYS A 152 10.24 1.52 5.26
N SER A 153 9.07 1.12 5.73
CA SER A 153 7.90 1.99 5.74
C SER A 153 6.93 1.66 6.87
N LEU A 154 6.15 2.68 7.26
CA LEU A 154 5.17 2.63 8.34
C LEU A 154 3.82 3.10 7.80
N TRP A 155 2.79 2.27 8.01
CA TRP A 155 1.47 2.47 7.42
C TRP A 155 0.38 2.31 8.48
N LYS A 156 -0.63 3.16 8.42
CA LYS A 156 -1.90 2.97 9.15
C LYS A 156 -2.93 2.40 8.19
N LEU A 157 -3.88 1.64 8.72
CA LEU A 157 -5.04 1.19 7.96
C LEU A 157 -6.26 2.01 8.35
N ALA A 158 -6.92 2.58 7.34
CA ALA A 158 -8.12 3.39 7.47
C ALA A 158 -9.32 2.68 6.85
N VAL A 159 -10.50 2.85 7.45
CA VAL A 159 -11.77 2.28 6.97
C VAL A 159 -12.81 3.38 6.81
N LYS A 160 -13.52 3.39 5.67
CA LYS A 160 -14.68 4.25 5.43
C LYS A 160 -15.66 3.54 4.48
N ASP A 161 -16.93 3.48 4.87
CA ASP A 161 -18.03 2.94 4.04
C ASP A 161 -17.73 1.57 3.39
N GLY A 162 -17.17 0.64 4.17
CA GLY A 162 -16.80 -0.70 3.67
C GLY A 162 -15.54 -0.76 2.81
N ASN A 163 -14.83 0.36 2.63
CA ASN A 163 -13.57 0.46 1.91
C ASN A 163 -12.39 0.63 2.87
N ILE A 164 -11.21 0.19 2.44
CA ILE A 164 -9.95 0.40 3.14
C ILE A 164 -8.97 1.26 2.34
N MET A 165 -8.12 1.98 3.07
CA MET A 165 -7.01 2.75 2.52
C MET A 165 -5.81 2.67 3.46
N LEU A 166 -4.62 2.51 2.88
CA LEU A 166 -3.37 2.64 3.61
C LEU A 166 -2.94 4.09 3.69
N ILE A 167 -2.61 4.57 4.89
CA ILE A 167 -2.08 5.91 5.09
C ILE A 167 -0.62 5.81 5.49
N ALA A 168 0.27 6.31 4.65
CA ALA A 168 1.70 6.29 4.92
C ALA A 168 2.08 7.34 5.95
N ILE A 169 2.87 6.93 6.94
CA ILE A 169 3.51 7.83 7.91
C ILE A 169 4.92 8.17 7.44
N LYS A 170 5.66 7.13 7.04
CA LYS A 170 7.04 7.21 6.56
C LYS A 170 7.28 6.12 5.54
N ALA A 171 7.95 6.45 4.45
CA ALA A 171 8.31 5.47 3.42
C ALA A 171 9.70 5.76 2.87
N ILE A 172 10.59 4.77 3.00
CA ILE A 172 11.87 4.73 2.29
C ILE A 172 11.69 3.74 1.14
N ALA A 173 11.83 4.25 -0.07
CA ALA A 173 11.63 3.51 -1.30
C ALA A 173 12.79 3.74 -2.27
N PHE A 174 12.84 2.94 -3.32
CA PHE A 174 13.78 3.11 -4.42
C PHE A 174 13.10 2.85 -5.75
N ASN A 175 13.60 3.47 -6.80
CA ASN A 175 13.17 3.25 -8.19
C ASN A 175 14.38 2.84 -9.04
N GLY A 176 14.12 2.25 -10.22
CA GLY A 176 15.17 1.79 -11.12
C GLY A 176 15.98 0.62 -10.53
N THR A 177 15.51 -0.61 -10.74
CA THR A 177 16.15 -1.87 -10.35
C THR A 177 17.57 -2.10 -10.89
N LYS A 178 18.16 -1.13 -11.60
CA LYS A 178 19.55 -1.18 -12.07
C LYS A 178 20.59 -0.73 -11.04
N GLU A 179 20.20 -0.12 -9.93
CA GLU A 179 21.15 0.27 -8.88
C GLU A 179 21.07 -0.65 -7.66
N TYR A 180 21.93 -1.67 -7.69
CA TYR A 180 22.63 -2.22 -6.53
C TYR A 180 21.89 -3.14 -5.55
N TYR A 181 21.90 -4.42 -5.86
CA TYR A 181 22.21 -5.45 -4.86
C TYR A 181 23.73 -5.44 -4.62
N LYS A 182 24.25 -4.57 -3.74
CA LYS A 182 25.66 -4.62 -3.27
C LYS A 182 25.97 -5.87 -2.40
N GLY A 183 25.05 -6.83 -2.32
CA GLY A 183 25.16 -8.03 -1.48
C GLY A 183 25.67 -9.28 -2.19
N TYR A 184 25.95 -9.23 -3.50
CA TYR A 184 26.66 -10.31 -4.17
C TYR A 184 28.16 -9.99 -4.14
N GLU A 185 28.87 -10.53 -3.14
CA GLU A 185 30.28 -10.88 -3.33
C GLU A 185 30.29 -11.96 -4.42
N TYR A 186 30.85 -11.63 -5.58
CA TYR A 186 31.18 -12.65 -6.56
C TYR A 186 32.17 -13.62 -5.90
N LEU A 187 31.71 -14.85 -5.66
CA LEU A 187 32.58 -16.00 -5.39
C LEU A 187 33.40 -16.35 -6.64
#